data_AF-A0A935SZE2-F1
#
_entry.id   AF-A0A935SZE2-F1
#
_cell.length_a   1.000
_cell.length_b   1.000
_cell.length_c   1.000
_cell.angle_alpha   90.00
_cell.angle_beta   90.00
_cell.angle_gamma   90.00
#
_symmetry.space_group_name_H-M   'P 1'
#
loop_
_entity.id
_entity.type
_entity.pdbx_description
1 polymer ?
#
loop_
_entity_poly.entity_id
_entity_poly.type
_entity_poly.pdbx_seq_one_letter_code
_entity_poly.pdbx_strand_id
1 'polypeptide(L)'
;MAPRRQLEDTIAHLRKELGSGAALTAEDRVLLDRTLAEVAVHLDDENPATVLAEPLYEELQALAARVEKTRPNLSILLGRIVDALSQLGI
;
A
#
# COMPACT_ATOMS: atom_id res chain seq x y z
N MET A 1 -11.60 5.91 -14.76
CA MET A 1 -11.32 6.33 -13.38
C MET A 1 -9.86 6.75 -13.33
N ALA A 2 -9.53 7.87 -12.67
CA ALA A 2 -8.12 8.27 -12.56
C ALA A 2 -7.36 7.26 -11.67
N PRO A 3 -6.18 6.77 -12.08
CA PRO A 3 -5.42 5.78 -11.32
C PRO A 3 -5.09 6.23 -9.88
N ARG A 4 -4.88 7.54 -9.68
CA ARG A 4 -4.75 8.17 -8.35
C ARG A 4 -5.97 7.92 -7.45
N ARG A 5 -7.18 8.14 -7.96
CA ARG A 5 -8.41 8.01 -7.17
C ARG A 5 -8.69 6.55 -6.79
N GLN A 6 -8.35 5.62 -7.67
CA GLN A 6 -8.42 4.19 -7.38
C GLN A 6 -7.43 3.76 -6.29
N LEU A 7 -6.22 4.32 -6.30
CA LEU A 7 -5.22 4.10 -5.27
C LEU A 7 -5.68 4.66 -3.92
N GLU A 8 -6.19 5.89 -3.88
CA GLU A 8 -6.78 6.50 -2.68
C GLU A 8 -7.92 5.65 -2.09
N ASP A 9 -8.86 5.19 -2.93
CA ASP A 9 -9.94 4.30 -2.50
C ASP A 9 -9.40 2.97 -1.95
N THR A 10 -8.37 2.40 -2.58
CA THR A 10 -7.76 1.13 -2.15
C THR A 10 -7.05 1.29 -0.80
N ILE A 11 -6.34 2.40 -0.60
CA ILE A 11 -5.68 2.76 0.67
C ILE A 11 -6.72 2.96 1.78
N ALA A 12 -7.79 3.70 1.50
CA ALA A 12 -8.86 3.91 2.46
C ALA A 12 -9.52 2.57 2.88
N HIS A 13 -9.71 1.67 1.91
CA HIS A 13 -10.25 0.34 2.18
C HIS A 13 -9.29 -0.50 3.02
N LEU A 14 -7.98 -0.46 2.72
CA LEU A 14 -6.96 -1.14 3.49
C LEU A 14 -6.95 -0.67 4.94
N ARG A 15 -6.95 0.64 5.19
CA ARG A 15 -7.00 1.21 6.55
C ARG A 15 -8.23 0.76 7.33
N LYS A 16 -9.38 0.62 6.66
CA LYS A 16 -10.60 0.11 7.28
C LYS A 16 -10.46 -1.36 7.68
N GLU A 17 -9.88 -2.19 6.81
CA GLU A 17 -9.64 -3.62 7.07
C GLU A 17 -8.59 -3.86 8.18
N LEU A 18 -7.63 -2.94 8.32
CA LEU A 18 -6.69 -2.93 9.43
C LEU A 18 -7.36 -2.63 10.78
N GLY A 19 -8.37 -1.75 10.78
CA GLY A 19 -9.13 -1.39 11.97
C GLY A 19 -10.19 -2.42 12.38
N SER A 20 -10.67 -3.25 11.45
CA SER A 20 -11.80 -4.16 11.66
C SER A 20 -11.41 -5.63 11.92
N GLY A 21 -10.19 -6.06 11.61
CA GLY A 21 -9.76 -7.45 11.77
C GLY A 21 -8.80 -7.72 12.94
N ALA A 22 -8.17 -8.90 12.94
CA ALA A 22 -7.15 -9.30 13.91
C ALA A 22 -6.04 -8.22 14.06
N ALA A 23 -5.33 -8.15 15.18
CA ALA A 23 -4.22 -7.21 15.26
C ALA A 23 -3.12 -7.61 14.26
N LEU A 24 -2.65 -6.68 13.41
CA LEU A 24 -1.34 -6.84 12.78
C LEU A 24 -0.27 -6.81 13.87
N THR A 25 0.88 -7.43 13.60
CA THR A 25 2.04 -7.22 14.46
C THR A 25 2.42 -5.72 14.44
N ALA A 26 3.03 -5.24 15.52
CA ALA A 26 3.45 -3.85 15.60
C ALA A 26 4.40 -3.49 14.44
N GLU A 27 5.29 -4.41 14.06
CA GLU A 27 6.20 -4.24 12.91
C GLU A 27 5.44 -4.11 11.58
N ASP A 28 4.51 -5.03 11.29
CA ASP A 28 3.74 -5.00 10.03
C ASP A 28 2.89 -3.72 9.93
N ARG A 29 2.37 -3.24 11.07
CA ARG A 29 1.58 -2.00 11.11
C ARG A 29 2.45 -0.76 10.87
N VAL A 30 3.63 -0.69 11.47
CA VAL A 30 4.57 0.42 11.27
C VAL A 30 5.06 0.47 9.82
N LEU A 31 5.40 -0.69 9.25
CA LEU A 31 5.81 -0.81 7.86
C LEU A 31 4.69 -0.33 6.94
N LEU A 32 3.46 -0.77 7.19
CA LEU A 32 2.32 -0.38 6.37
C LEU A 32 1.98 1.11 6.50
N ASP A 33 1.97 1.67 7.71
CA ASP A 33 1.71 3.10 7.90
C ASP A 33 2.79 3.96 7.23
N ARG A 34 4.06 3.54 7.28
CA ARG A 34 5.15 4.20 6.56
C ARG A 34 4.93 4.15 5.05
N THR A 35 4.64 2.99 4.49
CA THR A 35 4.40 2.86 3.06
C THR A 35 3.21 3.70 2.61
N LEU A 36 2.10 3.67 3.36
CA LEU A 36 0.93 4.48 3.03
C LEU A 36 1.23 5.98 3.11
N ALA A 37 2.07 6.41 4.05
CA ALA A 37 2.52 7.79 4.15
C ALA A 37 3.39 8.19 2.96
N GLU A 38 4.35 7.34 2.55
CA GLU A 38 5.18 7.58 1.38
C GLU A 38 4.29 7.67 0.12
N VAL A 39 3.42 6.69 -0.13
CA VAL A 39 2.48 6.71 -1.26
C VAL A 39 1.60 7.98 -1.24
N ALA A 40 1.12 8.42 -0.08
CA ALA A 40 0.34 9.65 0.02
C ALA A 40 1.16 10.90 -0.35
N VAL A 41 2.44 10.95 0.06
CA VAL A 41 3.36 12.04 -0.32
C VAL A 41 3.59 12.04 -1.83
N HIS A 42 3.86 10.89 -2.44
CA HIS A 42 4.06 10.76 -3.89
C HIS A 42 2.79 11.07 -4.70
N LEU A 43 1.61 10.77 -4.14
CA LEU A 43 0.35 11.14 -4.76
C LEU A 43 0.11 12.65 -4.71
N ASP A 44 0.50 13.32 -3.62
CA ASP A 44 0.26 14.75 -3.44
C ASP A 44 1.30 15.64 -4.13
N ASP A 45 2.49 15.10 -4.39
CA ASP A 45 3.52 15.79 -5.17
C ASP A 45 3.09 15.87 -6.65
N GLU A 46 2.95 17.09 -7.19
CA GLU A 46 2.71 17.33 -8.62
C GLU A 46 3.93 16.97 -9.50
N ASN A 47 5.04 16.55 -8.88
CA ASN A 47 6.29 16.25 -9.56
C ASN A 47 6.56 14.73 -9.59
N PRO A 48 6.32 14.04 -10.72
CA PRO A 48 6.44 12.58 -10.85
C PRO A 48 7.90 12.05 -10.84
N ALA A 49 8.88 12.88 -10.44
CA ALA A 49 10.30 12.52 -10.50
C ALA A 49 10.82 11.81 -9.24
N THR A 50 10.04 11.78 -8.16
CA THR A 50 10.32 10.95 -7.00
C THR A 50 9.80 9.55 -7.30
N VAL A 51 10.65 8.73 -7.94
CA VAL A 51 10.47 7.28 -8.02
C VAL A 51 10.26 6.78 -6.59
N LEU A 52 9.19 6.04 -6.29
CA LEU A 52 9.10 5.38 -5.00
C LEU A 52 10.35 4.53 -4.88
N ALA A 53 11.11 4.69 -3.80
CA ALA A 53 12.34 3.94 -3.66
C ALA A 53 12.02 2.45 -3.86
N GLU A 54 12.67 1.78 -4.82
CA GLU A 54 12.55 0.33 -5.07
C GLU A 54 12.36 -0.54 -3.80
N PRO A 55 13.05 -0.26 -2.66
CA PRO A 55 12.79 -0.95 -1.39
C PRO A 55 11.33 -0.96 -0.94
N LEU A 56 10.53 0.06 -1.24
CA LEU A 56 9.13 0.15 -0.82
C LEU A 56 8.24 -0.87 -1.52
N TYR A 57 8.49 -1.13 -2.80
CA TYR A 57 7.79 -2.16 -3.56
C TYR A 57 8.07 -3.54 -3.01
N GLU A 58 9.35 -3.83 -2.74
CA GLU A 58 9.77 -5.10 -2.14
C GLU A 58 9.18 -5.28 -0.74
N GLU A 59 9.16 -4.21 0.07
CA GLU A 59 8.55 -4.20 1.41
C GLU A 59 7.04 -4.49 1.36
N LEU A 60 6.31 -3.86 0.43
CA LEU A 60 4.88 -4.14 0.21
C LEU A 60 4.62 -5.57 -0.23
N GLN A 61 5.45 -6.09 -1.14
CA GLN A 61 5.30 -7.44 -1.66
C GLN A 61 5.62 -8.48 -0.59
N ALA A 62 6.65 -8.23 0.22
CA ALA A 62 6.98 -9.05 1.39
C ALA A 62 5.85 -9.02 2.44
N LEU A 63 5.27 -7.85 2.70
CA LEU A 63 4.12 -7.71 3.60
C LEU A 63 2.90 -8.46 3.05
N ALA A 64 2.60 -8.34 1.77
CA ALA A 64 1.51 -9.04 1.10
C ALA A 64 1.65 -10.57 1.25
N ALA A 65 2.86 -11.11 1.10
CA ALA A 65 3.16 -12.53 1.32
C ALA A 65 3.03 -12.95 2.78
N ARG A 66 3.43 -12.09 3.74
CA ARG A 66 3.29 -12.35 5.18
C ARG A 66 1.82 -12.39 5.61
N VAL A 67 1.02 -11.43 5.13
CA VAL A 67 -0.39 -11.34 5.49
C VAL A 67 -1.27 -12.26 4.63
N GLU A 68 -0.79 -12.84 3.54
CA GLU A 68 -1.54 -13.80 2.70
C GLU A 68 -2.11 -14.97 3.53
N LYS A 69 -1.29 -15.54 4.42
CA LYS A 69 -1.67 -16.70 5.23
C LYS A 69 -2.65 -16.37 6.35
N THR A 70 -2.62 -15.14 6.86
CA THR A 70 -3.44 -14.72 8.01
C THR A 70 -4.66 -13.94 7.58
N ARG A 71 -4.55 -13.15 6.50
CA ARG A 71 -5.48 -12.11 6.05
C ARG A 71 -5.40 -11.98 4.52
N PRO A 72 -5.95 -12.96 3.78
CA PRO A 72 -5.92 -12.95 2.32
C PRO A 72 -6.53 -11.69 1.70
N ASN A 73 -7.52 -11.07 2.38
CA ASN A 73 -8.10 -9.80 1.92
C ASN A 73 -7.10 -8.64 1.94
N LEU A 74 -6.23 -8.56 2.95
CA LEU A 74 -5.17 -7.54 2.99
C LEU A 74 -4.14 -7.79 1.89
N SER A 75 -3.76 -9.05 1.64
CA SER A 75 -2.81 -9.40 0.58
C SER A 75 -3.32 -8.95 -0.80
N ILE A 76 -4.62 -9.17 -1.08
CA ILE A 76 -5.26 -8.69 -2.32
C ILE A 76 -5.22 -7.15 -2.42
N LEU A 77 -5.51 -6.44 -1.33
CA LEU A 77 -5.48 -4.97 -1.32
C LEU A 77 -4.07 -4.41 -1.51
N LEU A 78 -3.06 -5.02 -0.87
CA LEU A 78 -1.65 -4.64 -1.04
C LEU A 78 -1.18 -4.88 -2.48
N GLY A 79 -1.54 -6.00 -3.09
CA GLY A 79 -1.26 -6.27 -4.50
C GLY A 79 -1.88 -5.22 -5.44
N ARG A 80 -3.13 -4.80 -5.17
CA ARG A 80 -3.77 -3.72 -5.93
C ARG A 80 -3.07 -2.37 -5.79
N ILE A 81 -2.51 -2.08 -4.60
CA ILE A 81 -1.73 -0.86 -4.39
C ILE A 81 -0.46 -0.92 -5.24
N VAL A 82 0.28 -2.02 -5.18
CA VAL A 82 1.48 -2.26 -6.01
C VAL A 82 1.17 -2.10 -7.50
N ASP A 83 0.10 -2.72 -8.00
CA ASP A 83 -0.31 -2.61 -9.40
C ASP A 83 -0.68 -1.17 -9.79
N ALA A 84 -1.39 -0.45 -8.91
CA ALA A 84 -1.79 0.93 -9.16
C ALA A 84 -0.61 1.90 -9.15
N LEU A 85 0.38 1.68 -8.27
CA LEU A 85 1.65 2.40 -8.27
C LEU A 85 2.41 2.14 -9.57
N SER A 86 2.47 0.89 -10.03
CA SER A 86 3.19 0.53 -11.26
C SER A 86 2.53 1.14 -12.50
N GLN A 87 1.19 1.26 -12.51
CA GLN A 87 0.45 1.95 -13.56
C GLN A 87 0.69 3.47 -13.57
N LEU A 88 1.00 4.05 -12.41
CA LEU A 88 1.35 5.47 -12.29
C LEU A 88 2.82 5.72 -12.67
N GLY A 89 3.62 4.67 -12.88
CA GLY A 89 5.04 4.79 -13.22
C GLY A 89 5.91 5.29 -12.07
N ILE A 90 5.43 5.10 -10.83
CA ILE A 90 6.11 5.44 -9.57
C ILE A 90 6.42 4.19 -8.78
#